data_AF-A0A5S3WFB2-F1
#
_entry.id   AF-A0A5S3WFB2-F1
#
_cell.length_a   1.000
_cell.length_b   1.000
_cell.length_c   1.000
_cell.angle_alpha   90.00
_cell.angle_beta   90.00
_cell.angle_gamma   90.00
#
_symmetry.space_group_name_H-M   'P 1'
#
loop_
_entity.id
_entity.type
_entity.pdbx_description
1 polymer ?
#
loop_
_entity_poly.entity_id
_entity_poly.type
_entity_poly.pdbx_seq_one_letter_code
_entity_poly.pdbx_strand_id
1 'polypeptide(L)'
;MYINAWESGFSKDPLLVIVSEITSQLIDQHEGYKAHKAEKEVGEKVKKIWNSMLKLGGCAAALSGLGPIYAPAKDLLSAEIKDEDELSLQELYPLQRKAVQDLKQLLSEYSEVINRKQIVIIVDELDRCRPNYAIELLETIKHFFEMPGYMFVVATDTEQLGHSIKAVYGSEFDGREYLSRFFNRSAKLPEPDSVLVKSN
;
A
#
# COMPACT_ATOMS: atom_id res chain seq x y z
N MET A 1 0.21 4.64 -10.60
CA MET A 1 -0.26 3.44 -9.90
C MET A 1 -1.57 3.75 -9.22
N TYR A 2 -2.43 2.76 -9.06
CA TYR A 2 -3.78 2.91 -8.51
C TYR A 2 -4.05 1.83 -7.47
N ILE A 3 -4.52 2.20 -6.29
CA ILE A 3 -4.86 1.30 -5.19
C ILE A 3 -6.33 1.55 -4.85
N ASN A 4 -7.18 0.54 -5.03
CA ASN A 4 -8.54 0.57 -4.48
C ASN A 4 -8.50 0.08 -3.03
N ALA A 5 -8.60 1.02 -2.08
CA ALA A 5 -8.51 0.70 -0.65
C ALA A 5 -9.67 -0.18 -0.16
N TRP A 6 -10.86 -0.01 -0.72
CA TRP A 6 -12.04 -0.76 -0.35
C TRP A 6 -11.96 -2.20 -0.82
N GLU A 7 -11.57 -2.42 -2.08
CA GLU A 7 -11.35 -3.76 -2.63
C GLU A 7 -10.27 -4.49 -1.84
N SER A 8 -9.18 -3.83 -1.46
CA SER A 8 -8.13 -4.45 -0.64
C SER A 8 -8.49 -4.60 0.85
N GLY A 9 -9.66 -4.11 1.27
CA GLY A 9 -10.09 -4.04 2.67
C GLY A 9 -10.35 -5.39 3.35
N PHE A 10 -10.29 -6.51 2.61
CA PHE A 10 -10.29 -7.86 3.19
C PHE A 10 -8.92 -8.24 3.78
N SER A 11 -7.83 -7.64 3.31
CA SER A 11 -6.52 -7.77 3.93
C SER A 11 -6.53 -7.08 5.30
N LYS A 12 -5.96 -7.75 6.30
CA LYS A 12 -5.78 -7.18 7.66
C LYS A 12 -4.50 -6.37 7.79
N ASP A 13 -3.67 -6.34 6.76
CA ASP A 13 -2.37 -5.69 6.77
C ASP A 13 -2.29 -4.68 5.61
N PRO A 14 -2.44 -3.38 5.89
CA PRO A 14 -2.34 -2.34 4.88
C PRO A 14 -0.94 -2.20 4.26
N LEU A 15 0.12 -2.53 5.00
CA LEU A 15 1.49 -2.55 4.47
C LEU A 15 1.57 -3.60 3.36
N LEU A 16 1.00 -4.77 3.61
CA LEU A 16 0.95 -5.85 2.63
C LEU A 16 0.24 -5.41 1.33
N VAL A 17 -0.88 -4.70 1.45
CA VAL A 17 -1.63 -4.17 0.30
C VAL A 17 -0.78 -3.17 -0.49
N ILE A 18 -0.26 -2.14 0.16
CA ILE A 18 0.49 -1.07 -0.52
C ILE A 18 1.70 -1.64 -1.25
N VAL A 19 2.46 -2.50 -0.58
CA VAL A 19 3.63 -3.13 -1.18
C VAL A 19 3.22 -4.03 -2.34
N SER A 20 2.20 -4.88 -2.19
CA SER A 20 1.77 -5.77 -3.28
C SER A 20 1.31 -4.99 -4.51
N GLU A 21 0.54 -3.92 -4.32
CA GLU A 21 0.03 -3.10 -5.42
C GLU A 21 1.12 -2.31 -6.14
N ILE A 22 2.00 -1.64 -5.39
CA ILE A 22 3.15 -0.93 -5.97
C ILE A 22 3.99 -1.92 -6.77
N THR A 23 4.31 -3.07 -6.19
CA THR A 23 5.25 -4.02 -6.78
C THR A 23 4.68 -4.74 -7.99
N SER A 24 3.41 -5.14 -7.95
CA SER A 24 2.73 -5.78 -9.09
C SER A 24 2.59 -4.80 -10.26
N GLN A 25 2.15 -3.57 -10.00
CA GLN A 25 1.98 -2.56 -11.05
C GLN A 25 3.32 -2.08 -11.62
N LEU A 26 4.38 -2.03 -10.81
CA LEU A 26 5.74 -1.79 -11.31
C LEU A 26 6.18 -2.84 -12.32
N ILE A 27 5.86 -4.10 -12.07
CA ILE A 27 6.19 -5.22 -12.96
C ILE A 27 5.34 -5.16 -14.25
N ASP A 28 4.05 -4.84 -14.13
CA ASP A 28 3.11 -4.87 -15.26
C ASP A 28 3.24 -3.67 -16.20
N GLN A 29 3.64 -2.48 -15.73
CA GLN A 29 3.61 -1.25 -16.53
C GLN A 29 4.72 -1.12 -17.60
N HIS A 30 5.64 -2.08 -17.74
CA HIS A 30 6.86 -1.87 -18.54
C HIS A 30 7.22 -2.99 -19.54
N GLU A 31 6.57 -2.96 -20.72
CA GLU A 31 6.96 -3.68 -21.95
C GLU A 31 7.93 -2.87 -22.84
N GLY A 32 9.07 -2.37 -22.30
CA GLY A 32 10.03 -1.52 -23.04
C GLY A 32 11.50 -1.95 -22.95
N TYR A 33 12.12 -2.30 -24.08
CA TYR A 33 13.38 -3.08 -24.22
C TYR A 33 14.65 -2.62 -23.45
N LYS A 34 14.80 -1.34 -23.04
CA LYS A 34 16.00 -0.84 -22.31
C LYS A 34 15.78 -0.63 -20.81
N ALA A 35 14.57 -0.27 -20.42
CA ALA A 35 14.19 -0.16 -19.02
C ALA A 35 13.99 -1.56 -18.40
N HIS A 36 13.63 -2.53 -19.25
CA HIS A 36 13.38 -3.93 -18.92
C HIS A 36 14.47 -4.62 -18.08
N LYS A 37 15.77 -4.29 -18.24
CA LYS A 37 16.84 -4.96 -17.46
C LYS A 37 16.93 -4.45 -16.03
N ALA A 38 16.94 -3.13 -15.85
CA ALA A 38 17.02 -2.52 -14.52
C ALA A 38 15.68 -2.70 -13.78
N GLU A 39 14.56 -2.64 -14.49
CA GLU A 39 13.22 -2.92 -13.95
C GLU A 39 13.06 -4.38 -13.53
N LYS A 40 13.55 -5.34 -14.34
CA LYS A 40 13.55 -6.75 -13.96
C LYS A 40 14.44 -7.01 -12.75
N GLU A 41 15.61 -6.36 -12.68
CA GLU A 41 16.50 -6.49 -11.52
C GLU A 41 15.86 -5.91 -10.25
N VAL A 42 15.22 -4.74 -10.35
CA VAL A 42 14.46 -4.15 -9.24
C VAL A 42 13.27 -5.03 -8.86
N GLY A 43 12.47 -5.48 -9.83
CA GLY A 43 11.31 -6.36 -9.59
C GLY A 43 11.72 -7.68 -8.94
N GLU A 44 12.83 -8.29 -9.36
CA GLU A 44 13.39 -9.49 -8.72
C GLU A 44 13.87 -9.21 -7.29
N LYS A 45 14.54 -8.08 -7.05
CA LYS A 45 14.98 -7.65 -5.70
C LYS A 45 13.78 -7.37 -4.79
N VAL A 46 12.78 -6.66 -5.29
CA VAL A 46 11.50 -6.39 -4.63
C VAL A 46 10.82 -7.72 -4.26
N LYS A 47 10.70 -8.65 -5.21
CA LYS A 47 10.09 -9.96 -4.99
C LYS A 47 10.86 -10.79 -3.96
N LYS A 48 12.19 -10.67 -3.91
CA LYS A 48 13.03 -11.33 -2.88
C LYS A 48 12.81 -10.73 -1.49
N ILE A 49 12.81 -9.40 -1.37
CA ILE A 49 12.54 -8.69 -0.10
C ILE A 49 11.16 -9.10 0.40
N TRP A 50 10.18 -9.09 -0.50
CA TRP A 50 8.81 -9.50 -0.23
C TRP A 50 8.69 -10.94 0.26
N ASN A 51 9.23 -11.90 -0.49
CA ASN A 51 9.21 -13.30 -0.10
C ASN A 51 9.92 -13.54 1.24
N SER A 52 10.92 -12.72 1.57
CA SER A 52 11.59 -12.76 2.87
C SER A 52 10.68 -12.26 3.99
N MET A 53 9.93 -11.17 3.77
CA MET A 53 8.94 -10.68 4.72
C MET A 53 7.81 -11.69 4.98
N LEU A 54 7.35 -12.39 3.93
CA LEU A 54 6.34 -13.42 4.07
C LEU A 54 6.82 -14.63 4.88
N LYS A 55 8.09 -15.05 4.70
CA LYS A 55 8.71 -16.16 5.44
C LYS A 55 8.93 -15.87 6.92
N LEU A 56 9.16 -14.60 7.27
CA LEU A 56 9.40 -14.18 8.65
C LEU A 56 8.11 -14.13 9.51
N GLY A 57 7.02 -14.79 9.10
CA GLY A 57 5.79 -14.91 9.90
C GLY A 57 4.99 -13.62 10.12
N GLY A 58 5.56 -12.44 9.82
CA GLY A 58 4.95 -11.13 10.07
C GLY A 58 3.64 -10.89 9.32
N CYS A 59 3.48 -11.48 8.14
CA CYS A 59 2.31 -11.30 7.29
C CYS A 59 1.48 -12.60 7.10
N ALA A 60 1.86 -13.70 7.76
CA ALA A 60 1.20 -15.01 7.58
C ALA A 60 -0.30 -14.97 7.95
N ALA A 61 -0.67 -14.19 8.96
CA ALA A 61 -2.07 -14.00 9.35
C ALA A 61 -2.89 -13.22 8.31
N ALA A 62 -2.29 -12.27 7.59
CA ALA A 62 -2.97 -11.49 6.57
C ALA A 62 -3.15 -12.29 5.25
N LEU A 63 -2.21 -13.19 4.96
CA LEU A 63 -2.25 -14.09 3.80
C LEU A 63 -3.34 -15.17 3.87
N SER A 64 -3.75 -15.60 5.07
CA SER A 64 -4.81 -16.61 5.23
C SER A 64 -6.21 -16.12 4.80
N GLY A 65 -6.42 -14.80 4.69
CA GLY A 65 -7.66 -14.17 4.25
C GLY A 65 -7.72 -13.79 2.77
N LEU A 66 -6.60 -13.90 2.03
CA LEU A 66 -6.55 -13.62 0.60
C LEU A 66 -6.79 -14.93 -0.15
N GLY A 67 -7.97 -15.13 -0.71
CA GLY A 67 -8.38 -16.38 -1.40
C GLY A 67 -7.59 -16.70 -2.70
N PRO A 68 -8.26 -17.10 -3.80
CA PRO A 68 -7.62 -17.69 -4.99
C PRO A 68 -6.64 -16.78 -5.76
N ILE A 69 -6.47 -15.51 -5.36
CA ILE A 69 -5.49 -14.57 -5.93
C ILE A 69 -4.04 -14.99 -5.56
N TYR A 70 -3.85 -15.85 -4.55
CA TYR A 70 -2.53 -16.26 -4.02
C TYR A 70 -2.11 -17.71 -4.31
N ALA A 71 -2.81 -18.46 -5.19
CA ALA A 71 -2.41 -19.82 -5.55
C ALA A 71 -0.91 -19.99 -5.93
N PRO A 72 -0.29 -19.09 -6.74
CA PRO A 72 1.14 -19.20 -7.06
C PRO A 72 2.10 -18.77 -5.93
N ALA A 73 1.61 -18.02 -4.94
CA ALA A 73 2.40 -17.65 -3.76
C ALA A 73 2.38 -18.75 -2.70
N LYS A 74 1.31 -19.57 -2.66
CA LYS A 74 1.22 -20.75 -1.79
C LYS A 74 2.28 -21.80 -2.12
N ASP A 75 2.54 -22.05 -3.40
CA ASP A 75 3.60 -22.98 -3.84
C ASP A 75 5.02 -22.44 -3.52
N LEU A 76 5.20 -21.12 -3.54
CA LEU A 76 6.43 -20.42 -3.13
C LEU A 76 6.61 -20.39 -1.59
N LEU A 77 5.51 -20.37 -0.83
CA LEU A 77 5.48 -20.43 0.64
C LEU A 77 5.74 -21.86 1.15
N SER A 78 5.17 -22.88 0.49
CA SER A 78 5.32 -24.28 0.91
C SER A 78 6.69 -24.88 0.59
N ALA A 79 7.48 -24.24 -0.28
CA ALA A 79 8.76 -24.80 -0.71
C ALA A 79 9.90 -24.60 0.31
N GLU A 80 9.80 -23.64 1.24
CA GLU A 80 10.94 -23.27 2.11
C GLU A 80 10.60 -22.94 3.57
N ILE A 81 9.34 -23.05 4.02
CA ILE A 81 9.04 -23.02 5.46
C ILE A 81 9.37 -24.41 6.01
N LYS A 82 10.63 -24.59 6.42
CA LYS A 82 10.99 -25.62 7.40
C LYS A 82 10.39 -25.17 8.73
N ASP A 83 9.53 -26.01 9.26
CA ASP A 83 8.64 -25.80 10.41
C ASP A 83 9.35 -25.62 11.78
N GLU A 84 10.58 -25.08 11.87
CA GLU A 84 11.41 -25.32 13.07
C GLU A 84 12.08 -24.14 13.79
N ASP A 85 11.87 -22.88 13.41
CA ASP A 85 12.27 -21.77 14.29
C ASP A 85 11.13 -20.76 14.41
N GLU A 86 10.34 -20.89 15.47
CA GLU A 86 9.40 -19.87 15.94
C GLU A 86 10.23 -18.66 16.43
N LEU A 87 10.71 -17.86 15.47
CA LEU A 87 11.48 -16.64 15.73
C LEU A 87 10.75 -15.80 16.78
N SER A 88 11.45 -15.42 17.84
CA SER A 88 10.83 -14.64 18.90
C SER A 88 10.39 -13.28 18.35
N LEU A 89 9.34 -12.68 18.93
CA LEU A 89 8.88 -11.33 18.54
C LEU A 89 10.02 -10.29 18.58
N GLN A 90 11.04 -10.50 19.43
CA GLN A 90 12.22 -9.65 19.55
C GLN A 90 13.17 -9.74 18.34
N GLU A 91 13.18 -10.87 17.64
CA GLU A 91 13.98 -11.11 16.44
C GLU A 91 13.21 -10.74 15.16
N LEU A 92 11.88 -10.92 15.17
CA LEU A 92 11.01 -10.62 14.05
C LEU A 92 10.89 -9.12 13.76
N TYR A 93 10.71 -8.29 14.78
CA TYR A 93 10.48 -6.86 14.60
C TYR A 93 11.66 -6.12 13.93
N PRO A 94 12.93 -6.31 14.34
CA PRO A 94 14.08 -5.73 13.65
C PRO A 94 14.18 -6.15 12.19
N LEU A 95 13.87 -7.41 11.87
CA LEU A 95 13.93 -7.94 10.51
C LEU A 95 12.83 -7.33 9.62
N GLN A 96 11.60 -7.23 10.14
CA GLN A 96 10.50 -6.56 9.44
C GLN A 96 10.85 -5.09 9.15
N ARG A 97 11.35 -4.37 10.16
CA ARG A 97 11.76 -2.98 10.02
C ARG A 97 12.84 -2.82 8.96
N LYS A 98 13.86 -3.69 8.97
CA LYS A 98 14.92 -3.69 7.97
C LYS A 98 14.36 -3.96 6.57
N ALA A 99 13.48 -4.94 6.41
CA ALA A 99 12.91 -5.24 5.10
C ALA A 99 12.04 -4.09 4.54
N VAL A 100 11.30 -3.37 5.40
CA VAL A 100 10.60 -2.13 4.98
C VAL A 100 11.59 -1.06 4.54
N GLN A 101 12.71 -0.89 5.25
CA GLN A 101 13.74 0.07 4.88
C GLN A 101 14.41 -0.30 3.54
N ASP A 102 14.78 -1.55 3.37
CA ASP A 102 15.39 -2.07 2.14
C ASP A 102 14.43 -1.89 0.94
N LEU A 103 13.12 -2.12 1.15
CA LEU A 103 12.11 -1.87 0.13
C LEU A 103 12.01 -0.39 -0.24
N LYS A 104 11.97 0.52 0.74
CA LYS A 104 11.92 1.97 0.47
C LYS A 104 13.16 2.44 -0.28
N GLN A 105 14.33 1.94 0.10
CA GLN A 105 15.58 2.25 -0.59
C GLN A 105 15.53 1.79 -2.06
N LEU A 106 15.10 0.56 -2.28
CA LEU A 106 14.99 -0.01 -3.62
C LEU A 106 13.97 0.73 -4.51
N LEU A 107 12.81 1.10 -3.94
CA LEU A 107 11.81 1.91 -4.63
C LEU A 107 12.35 3.32 -4.95
N SER A 108 13.10 3.94 -4.03
CA SER A 108 13.75 5.24 -4.27
C SER A 108 14.74 5.14 -5.44
N GLU A 109 15.63 4.14 -5.42
CA GLU A 109 16.57 3.86 -6.52
C GLU A 109 15.85 3.61 -7.85
N TYR A 110 14.73 2.88 -7.80
CA TYR A 110 13.92 2.64 -8.99
C TYR A 110 13.41 3.94 -9.61
N SER A 111 12.91 4.87 -8.79
CA SER A 111 12.43 6.16 -9.27
C SER A 111 13.53 6.95 -10.02
N GLU A 112 14.79 6.83 -9.59
CA GLU A 112 15.95 7.44 -10.26
C GLU A 112 16.23 6.77 -11.60
N VAL A 113 16.18 5.43 -11.65
CA VAL A 113 16.47 4.62 -12.85
C VAL A 113 15.49 4.90 -13.98
N ILE A 114 14.19 5.05 -13.69
CA ILE A 114 13.17 5.28 -14.71
C ILE A 114 13.19 6.72 -15.27
N ASN A 115 14.09 7.58 -14.79
CA ASN A 115 14.24 8.99 -15.18
C ASN A 115 12.91 9.77 -15.16
N ARG A 116 11.93 9.30 -14.37
CA ARG A 116 10.64 9.96 -14.17
C ARG A 116 10.75 10.80 -12.92
N LYS A 117 10.48 12.08 -13.06
CA LYS A 117 10.59 13.07 -11.97
C LYS A 117 9.68 12.74 -10.77
N GLN A 118 8.66 11.88 -10.94
CA GLN A 118 7.74 11.51 -9.86
C GLN A 118 6.87 10.29 -10.23
N ILE A 119 6.76 9.32 -9.34
CA ILE A 119 5.77 8.23 -9.38
C ILE A 119 4.55 8.68 -8.57
N VAL A 120 3.38 8.67 -9.20
CA VAL A 120 2.12 9.01 -8.54
C VAL A 120 1.35 7.72 -8.20
N ILE A 121 1.00 7.58 -6.93
CA ILE A 121 0.19 6.49 -6.37
C ILE A 121 -1.15 7.09 -5.98
N ILE A 122 -2.21 6.69 -6.67
CA ILE A 122 -3.58 7.10 -6.36
C ILE A 122 -4.18 6.05 -5.43
N VAL A 123 -4.72 6.47 -4.28
CA VAL A 123 -5.44 5.61 -3.34
C VAL A 123 -6.89 6.08 -3.33
N ASP A 124 -7.82 5.20 -3.66
CA ASP A 124 -9.24 5.54 -3.82
C ASP A 124 -10.14 4.73 -2.89
N GLU A 125 -11.38 5.21 -2.71
CA GLU A 125 -12.47 4.60 -1.94
C GLU A 125 -12.18 4.39 -0.44
N LEU A 126 -11.29 5.19 0.13
CA LEU A 126 -10.88 5.06 1.53
C LEU A 126 -12.04 5.26 2.53
N ASP A 127 -13.00 6.13 2.22
CA ASP A 127 -14.20 6.39 3.04
C ASP A 127 -15.18 5.21 3.09
N ARG A 128 -15.06 4.23 2.18
CA ARG A 128 -15.87 2.99 2.19
C ARG A 128 -15.26 1.87 3.01
N CYS A 129 -14.01 2.02 3.43
CA CYS A 129 -13.34 1.05 4.28
C CYS A 129 -13.95 1.01 5.69
N ARG A 130 -13.71 -0.11 6.39
CA ARG A 130 -13.98 -0.20 7.82
C ARG A 130 -13.16 0.88 8.56
N PRO A 131 -13.72 1.58 9.54
CA PRO A 131 -13.05 2.72 10.19
C PRO A 131 -11.62 2.43 10.67
N ASN A 132 -11.42 1.31 11.37
CA ASN A 132 -10.09 0.92 11.86
C ASN A 132 -9.10 0.70 10.70
N TYR A 133 -9.53 0.00 9.65
CA TYR A 133 -8.67 -0.26 8.49
C TYR A 133 -8.31 1.04 7.75
N ALA A 134 -9.24 1.98 7.61
CA ALA A 134 -8.96 3.26 6.97
C ALA A 134 -7.88 4.05 7.73
N ILE A 135 -7.93 4.03 9.07
CA ILE A 135 -6.92 4.66 9.93
C ILE A 135 -5.56 3.95 9.77
N GLU A 136 -5.53 2.63 9.90
CA GLU A 136 -4.30 1.83 9.75
C GLU A 136 -3.66 2.02 8.36
N LEU A 137 -4.47 2.10 7.30
CA LEU A 137 -4.00 2.35 5.95
C LEU A 137 -3.41 3.77 5.82
N LEU A 138 -4.06 4.80 6.37
CA LEU A 138 -3.51 6.17 6.40
C LEU A 138 -2.20 6.27 7.17
N GLU A 139 -2.09 5.60 8.32
CA GLU A 139 -0.87 5.53 9.12
C GLU A 139 0.27 4.84 8.35
N THR A 140 -0.05 3.73 7.70
CA THR A 140 0.89 2.99 6.86
C THR A 140 1.36 3.85 5.70
N ILE A 141 0.43 4.45 4.96
CA ILE A 141 0.69 5.34 3.84
C ILE A 141 1.61 6.50 4.27
N LYS A 142 1.37 7.12 5.43
CA LYS A 142 2.20 8.21 5.97
C LYS A 142 3.67 7.80 6.17
N HIS A 143 3.93 6.55 6.54
CA HIS A 143 5.30 6.05 6.61
C HIS A 143 5.96 5.96 5.22
N PHE A 144 5.21 5.78 4.14
CA PHE A 144 5.73 5.76 2.76
C PHE A 144 5.79 7.15 2.10
N PHE A 145 5.07 8.15 2.62
CA PHE A 145 5.08 9.53 2.09
C PHE A 145 6.46 10.19 2.07
N GLU A 146 7.36 9.78 2.96
CA GLU A 146 8.69 10.37 3.09
C GLU A 146 9.68 9.87 2.02
N MET A 147 9.25 8.99 1.11
CA MET A 147 10.11 8.42 0.08
C MET A 147 10.30 9.36 -1.11
N PRO A 148 11.55 9.79 -1.42
CA PRO A 148 11.82 10.64 -2.57
C PRO A 148 11.36 10.00 -3.88
N GLY A 149 10.83 10.83 -4.80
CA GLY A 149 10.35 10.35 -6.10
C GLY A 149 8.94 9.77 -6.08
N TYR A 150 8.26 9.71 -4.94
CA TYR A 150 6.88 9.22 -4.83
C TYR A 150 5.93 10.31 -4.32
N MET A 151 4.73 10.33 -4.88
CA MET A 151 3.62 11.16 -4.41
C MET A 151 2.39 10.30 -4.32
N PHE A 152 1.73 10.37 -3.18
CA PHE A 152 0.46 9.72 -2.98
C PHE A 152 -0.68 10.73 -3.05
N VAL A 153 -1.74 10.34 -3.73
CA VAL A 153 -2.97 11.12 -3.88
C VAL A 153 -4.09 10.26 -3.35
N VAL A 154 -4.70 10.66 -2.23
CA VAL A 154 -5.84 9.96 -1.65
C VAL A 154 -7.11 10.65 -2.13
N ALA A 155 -7.92 9.93 -2.90
CA ALA A 155 -9.26 10.34 -3.29
C ALA A 155 -10.26 9.79 -2.26
N THR A 156 -11.03 10.68 -1.64
CA THR A 156 -12.00 10.30 -0.61
C THR A 156 -13.05 11.37 -0.40
N ASP A 157 -14.25 10.97 0.00
CA ASP A 157 -15.17 11.88 0.69
C ASP A 157 -14.65 12.15 2.11
N THR A 158 -14.02 13.31 2.28
CA THR A 158 -13.39 13.70 3.55
C THR A 158 -14.41 13.84 4.69
N GLU A 159 -15.67 14.18 4.41
CA GLU A 159 -16.69 14.30 5.44
C GLU A 159 -17.14 12.93 5.93
N GLN A 160 -17.41 12.00 5.01
CA GLN A 160 -17.76 10.62 5.35
C GLN A 160 -16.62 9.91 6.07
N LEU A 161 -15.38 10.07 5.60
CA LEU A 161 -14.21 9.51 6.27
C LEU A 161 -14.07 10.07 7.70
N GLY A 162 -14.31 11.37 7.88
CA GLY A 162 -14.30 12.01 9.19
C GLY A 162 -15.37 11.44 10.13
N HIS A 163 -16.56 11.13 9.62
CA HIS A 163 -17.62 10.46 10.39
C HIS A 163 -17.24 9.03 10.76
N SER A 164 -16.63 8.27 9.85
CA SER A 164 -16.13 6.92 10.11
C SER A 164 -15.12 6.90 11.26
N ILE A 165 -14.20 7.88 11.32
CA ILE A 165 -13.21 7.99 12.40
C ILE A 165 -13.85 8.23 13.77
N LYS A 166 -14.96 8.96 13.84
CA LYS A 166 -15.71 9.15 15.10
C LYS A 166 -16.25 7.84 15.66
N ALA A 167 -16.55 6.87 14.81
CA ALA A 167 -16.99 5.55 15.27
C ALA A 167 -15.91 4.81 16.08
N VAL A 168 -14.63 5.16 15.90
CA VAL A 168 -13.49 4.57 16.60
C VAL A 168 -13.13 5.33 17.87
N TYR A 169 -13.07 6.66 17.79
CA TYR A 169 -12.57 7.51 18.89
C TYR A 169 -13.67 8.18 19.74
N GLY A 170 -14.94 8.05 19.35
CA GLY A 170 -16.10 8.61 20.05
C GLY A 170 -16.78 9.75 19.29
N SER A 171 -18.06 10.00 19.60
CA SER A 171 -18.91 10.98 18.89
C SER A 171 -18.38 12.41 18.93
N GLU A 172 -17.80 12.79 20.08
CA GLU A 172 -17.25 14.12 20.34
C GLU A 172 -15.85 14.32 19.73
N PHE A 173 -15.25 13.27 19.16
CA PHE A 173 -13.94 13.37 18.53
C PHE A 173 -14.02 14.19 17.23
N ASP A 174 -13.02 15.04 16.99
CA ASP A 174 -12.92 15.79 15.74
C ASP A 174 -12.16 14.96 14.68
N GLY A 175 -12.91 14.15 13.94
CA GLY A 175 -12.37 13.34 12.85
C GLY A 175 -11.75 14.17 11.71
N ARG A 176 -12.23 15.39 11.45
CA ARG A 176 -11.67 16.24 10.39
C ARG A 176 -10.31 16.79 10.79
N GLU A 177 -10.18 17.25 12.03
CA GLU A 177 -8.89 17.70 12.56
C GLU A 177 -7.89 16.55 12.69
N TYR A 178 -8.35 15.33 12.97
CA TYR A 178 -7.47 14.16 12.93
C TYR A 178 -6.95 13.89 11.51
N LEU A 179 -7.84 13.89 10.50
CA LEU A 179 -7.47 13.67 9.10
C LEU A 179 -6.49 14.71 8.57
N SER A 180 -6.60 15.97 9.01
CA SER A 180 -5.70 17.06 8.57
C SER A 180 -4.22 16.75 8.82
N ARG A 181 -3.92 15.91 9.81
CA ARG A 181 -2.54 15.50 10.18
C ARG A 181 -1.90 14.51 9.22
N PHE A 182 -2.69 13.91 8.32
CA PHE A 182 -2.19 12.94 7.35
C PHE A 182 -1.83 13.60 6.02
N PHE A 183 -2.46 14.71 5.66
CA PHE A 183 -2.31 15.31 4.33
C PHE A 183 -1.47 16.58 4.36
N ASN A 184 -0.40 16.63 3.56
CA ASN A 184 0.40 17.85 3.41
C ASN A 184 -0.36 18.94 2.64
N ARG A 185 -1.23 18.54 1.72
CA ARG A 185 -2.07 19.41 0.89
C ARG A 185 -3.42 18.75 0.65
N SER A 186 -4.46 19.56 0.57
CA SER A 186 -5.81 19.13 0.19
C SER A 186 -6.31 19.98 -0.97
N ALA A 187 -7.11 19.35 -1.83
CA ALA A 187 -7.81 20.01 -2.93
C ALA A 187 -9.21 19.42 -3.01
N LYS A 188 -10.20 20.25 -3.33
CA LYS A 188 -11.56 19.81 -3.60
C LYS A 188 -11.79 19.81 -5.10
N LEU A 189 -12.39 18.75 -5.62
CA LEU A 189 -12.86 18.75 -7.00
C LEU A 189 -14.03 19.74 -7.13
N PRO A 190 -14.14 20.47 -8.24
CA PRO A 190 -15.28 21.34 -8.50
C PRO A 190 -16.55 20.50 -8.63
N GLU A 191 -17.70 21.14 -8.38
CA GLU A 191 -18.98 20.49 -8.65
C GLU A 191 -19.10 20.12 -10.14
N PRO A 192 -19.69 18.96 -10.48
CA PRO A 192 -19.86 18.56 -11.87
C PRO A 192 -20.68 19.60 -12.65
N ASP A 193 -20.22 19.95 -13.86
CA ASP A 193 -21.00 20.81 -14.75
C ASP A 193 -22.32 20.14 -15.13
N SER A 194 -23.41 20.62 -14.55
CA SER A 194 -24.77 20.10 -14.74
C SER A 194 -25.28 20.09 -16.19
N VAL A 195 -24.56 20.74 -17.12
CA VAL A 195 -24.90 20.83 -18.54
C VAL A 195 -24.53 19.55 -19.31
N LEU A 196 -23.52 18.78 -18.87
CA LEU A 196 -23.05 17.59 -19.59
C LEU A 196 -23.76 16.29 -19.17
N VAL A 197 -24.59 16.32 -18.13
CA VAL A 197 -25.26 15.13 -17.56
C VAL A 197 -26.64 14.86 -18.20
N LYS A 198 -27.15 15.75 -19.06
CA LYS A 198 -28.48 15.62 -19.69
C LYS A 198 -28.51 14.89 -21.05
N SER A 199 -27.44 14.19 -21.42
CA SER A 199 -27.41 13.40 -22.66
C SER A 199 -26.88 12.01 -22.37
N ASN A 200 -27.76 11.15 -21.85
CA ASN A 200 -27.80 9.69 -22.07
C ASN A 200 -29.18 9.18 -21.64
#